data_AF-A0A1N6TEV6-F1
#
_entry.id   AF-A0A1N6TEV6-F1
#
_cell.length_a   1.000
_cell.length_b   1.000
_cell.length_c   1.000
_cell.angle_alpha   90.00
_cell.angle_beta   90.00
_cell.angle_gamma   90.00
#
_symmetry.space_group_name_H-M   'P 1'
#
loop_
_entity.id
_entity.type
_entity.pdbx_description
1 polymer ?
#
loop_
_entity_poly.entity_id
_entity_poly.type
_entity_poly.pdbx_seq_one_letter_code
_entity_poly.pdbx_strand_id
1 'polypeptide(L)'
;MKIFHIIFVLIFCSLSAQKTIPLDTLKLKEAKDMLADDYGNLYIYKNKDFSFTKYDSLGKQIGKMMLTVPYKVQTVQNPLSVPLFSENAQEMKFVDQNLNEIQRVDFKQKFGFIKMAYAEDLQQLWLLDESSKRLIQYNFRNENTINSYPFDACFDDLTDLLVYENKVYILTKKHIRVYTLKFEKIFEAEIENGKRFRRENEFILMITNNSIFKYVPEKEMVKIFEDPEAQIVDKNTLSYFEIKVNNLYLYNLEKNKETKQPAEPDPKIKDTEQDVERSTGKAIEPDSPEGKLEKKTQEIESENPSGSSLQKLINYSTEVQAAEV
;
A
#
# COMPACT_ATOMS: atom_id res chain seq x y z
N MET A 1 29.17 50.16 11.00
CA MET A 1 28.09 49.95 10.01
C MET A 1 28.39 48.93 8.91
N LYS A 2 29.65 48.71 8.50
CA LYS A 2 29.99 47.75 7.40
C LYS A 2 29.80 46.27 7.74
N ILE A 3 29.96 45.84 8.99
CA ILE A 3 29.80 44.43 9.42
C ILE A 3 28.34 43.98 9.42
N PHE A 4 27.39 44.88 9.73
CA PHE A 4 25.96 44.56 9.71
C PHE A 4 25.45 44.23 8.30
N HIS A 5 26.04 44.82 7.26
CA HIS A 5 25.66 44.51 5.88
C HIS A 5 26.11 43.09 5.46
N ILE A 6 27.25 42.61 5.98
CA ILE A 6 27.75 41.26 5.69
C ILE A 6 26.86 40.19 6.36
N ILE A 7 26.40 40.44 7.58
CA ILE A 7 25.48 39.55 8.29
C ILE A 7 24.12 39.50 7.56
N PHE A 8 23.64 40.63 7.06
CA PHE A 8 22.38 40.67 6.30
C PHE A 8 22.47 39.88 4.99
N VAL A 9 23.60 39.93 4.28
CA VAL A 9 23.82 39.16 3.04
C VAL A 9 23.86 37.64 3.30
N LEU A 10 24.45 37.20 4.42
CA LEU A 10 24.53 35.77 4.77
C LEU A 10 23.17 35.17 5.18
N ILE A 11 22.27 35.96 5.79
CA ILE A 11 20.93 35.50 6.20
C ILE A 11 20.02 35.24 4.98
N PHE A 12 20.18 36.00 3.90
CA PHE A 12 19.42 35.77 2.66
C PHE A 12 19.87 34.52 1.89
N CYS A 13 21.13 34.08 2.04
CA CYS A 13 21.62 32.87 1.38
C CYS A 13 21.15 31.57 2.05
N SER A 14 20.71 31.60 3.32
CA SER A 14 20.17 30.44 4.02
C SER A 14 18.69 30.13 3.71
N LEU A 15 17.98 31.03 3.02
CA LEU A 15 16.53 30.88 2.75
C LEU A 15 16.19 30.11 1.46
N SER A 16 17.19 29.62 0.71
CA SER A 16 16.97 28.90 -0.56
C SER A 16 17.47 27.46 -0.57
N ALA A 17 17.45 26.79 0.59
CA ALA A 17 17.73 25.36 0.70
C ALA A 17 16.45 24.49 0.67
N GLN A 18 15.44 24.87 -0.11
CA GLN A 18 14.42 23.88 -0.51
C GLN A 18 14.99 23.14 -1.72
N LYS A 19 15.41 21.88 -1.53
CA LYS A 19 15.70 20.99 -2.67
C LYS A 19 14.42 20.90 -3.50
N THR A 20 14.35 21.68 -4.57
CA THR A 20 13.38 21.46 -5.63
C THR A 20 13.70 20.10 -6.21
N ILE A 21 12.87 19.10 -5.90
CA ILE A 21 13.01 17.78 -6.48
C ILE A 21 12.74 17.96 -7.99
N PRO A 22 13.56 17.45 -8.92
CA PRO A 22 13.45 17.74 -10.37
C PRO A 22 12.22 17.12 -11.06
N LEU A 23 11.15 16.89 -10.33
CA LEU A 23 9.93 16.27 -10.82
C LEU A 23 9.05 17.19 -11.67
N ASP A 24 9.37 18.48 -11.75
CA ASP A 24 8.76 19.42 -12.71
C ASP A 24 8.95 19.01 -14.17
N THR A 25 9.91 18.11 -14.46
CA THR A 25 10.13 17.57 -15.81
C THR A 25 9.19 16.41 -16.17
N LEU A 26 8.47 15.83 -15.19
CA LEU A 26 7.56 14.73 -15.45
C LEU A 26 6.37 15.21 -16.27
N LYS A 27 6.12 14.54 -17.40
CA LYS A 27 4.92 14.78 -18.23
C LYS A 27 3.70 14.12 -17.59
N LEU A 28 3.21 14.69 -16.49
CA LEU A 28 2.11 14.17 -15.66
C LEU A 28 0.71 14.43 -16.25
N LYS A 29 0.56 15.43 -17.13
CA LYS A 29 -0.74 15.84 -17.71
C LYS A 29 -1.52 14.73 -18.41
N GLU A 30 -0.81 13.70 -18.87
CA GLU A 30 -1.38 12.55 -19.58
C GLU A 30 -1.29 11.24 -18.77
N ALA A 31 -0.89 11.30 -17.50
CA ALA A 31 -0.83 10.14 -16.62
C ALA A 31 -2.25 9.64 -16.33
N LYS A 32 -2.54 8.39 -16.71
CA LYS A 32 -3.74 7.68 -16.24
C LYS A 32 -3.49 7.06 -14.88
N ASP A 33 -2.28 6.57 -14.68
CA ASP A 33 -1.87 5.95 -13.44
C ASP A 33 -0.42 6.31 -13.08
N MET A 34 -0.16 6.29 -11.78
CA MET A 34 1.14 6.40 -11.17
C MET A 34 1.26 5.32 -10.10
N LEU A 35 2.40 4.63 -10.10
CA LEU A 35 2.77 3.68 -9.06
C LEU A 35 4.18 3.99 -8.52
N ALA A 36 4.43 3.69 -7.26
CA ALA A 36 5.72 3.85 -6.60
C ALA A 36 6.22 2.50 -6.05
N ASP A 37 7.46 2.15 -6.38
CA ASP A 37 8.13 1.00 -5.79
C ASP A 37 8.78 1.35 -4.44
N ASP A 38 9.21 0.33 -3.72
CA ASP A 38 9.83 0.51 -2.40
C ASP A 38 11.29 1.02 -2.48
N TYR A 39 11.86 1.12 -3.68
CA TYR A 39 13.18 1.73 -3.93
C TYR A 39 13.08 3.23 -4.28
N GLY A 40 11.86 3.78 -4.31
CA GLY A 40 11.61 5.19 -4.61
C GLY A 40 11.56 5.53 -6.10
N ASN A 41 11.48 4.53 -6.98
CA ASN A 41 11.20 4.77 -8.39
C ASN A 41 9.71 4.98 -8.62
N LEU A 42 9.41 5.78 -9.62
CA LEU A 42 8.06 6.12 -10.04
C LEU A 42 7.76 5.53 -11.39
N TYR A 43 6.56 4.98 -11.52
CA TYR A 43 6.08 4.34 -12.73
C TYR A 43 4.84 5.09 -13.18
N ILE A 44 4.85 5.56 -14.42
CA ILE A 44 3.74 6.31 -15.00
C ILE A 44 3.21 5.53 -16.19
N TYR A 45 1.92 5.22 -16.14
CA TYR A 45 1.20 4.62 -17.25
C TYR A 45 0.33 5.67 -17.94
N LYS A 46 0.48 5.79 -19.26
CA LYS A 46 -0.27 6.71 -20.09
C LYS A 46 -1.21 5.95 -21.01
N ASN A 47 -2.49 6.28 -20.96
CA ASN A 47 -3.49 5.61 -21.80
C ASN A 47 -3.50 6.11 -23.26
N LYS A 48 -2.90 7.27 -23.53
CA LYS A 48 -2.92 7.89 -24.86
C LYS A 48 -1.97 7.21 -25.84
N ASP A 49 -0.78 6.81 -25.37
CA ASP A 49 0.26 6.16 -26.18
C ASP A 49 0.67 4.79 -25.62
N PHE A 50 -0.06 4.29 -24.62
CA PHE A 50 0.22 3.04 -23.91
C PHE A 50 1.67 2.92 -23.41
N SER A 51 2.30 4.05 -23.11
CA SER A 51 3.64 4.03 -22.56
C SER A 51 3.61 3.72 -21.07
N PHE A 52 4.49 2.81 -20.66
CA PHE A 52 4.81 2.54 -19.27
C PHE A 52 6.24 3.01 -19.02
N THR A 53 6.39 4.09 -18.26
CA THR A 53 7.66 4.81 -18.11
C THR A 53 8.11 4.79 -16.66
N LYS A 54 9.37 4.44 -16.42
CA LYS A 54 9.99 4.40 -15.11
C LYS A 54 10.93 5.59 -14.93
N TYR A 55 10.82 6.25 -13.79
CA TYR A 55 11.63 7.38 -13.36
C TYR A 55 12.31 7.04 -12.03
N ASP A 56 13.53 7.53 -11.82
CA ASP A 56 14.17 7.46 -10.52
C ASP A 56 13.59 8.49 -9.53
N SER A 57 14.06 8.45 -8.29
CA SER A 57 13.64 9.37 -7.23
C SER A 57 13.98 10.84 -7.49
N LEU A 58 14.84 11.12 -8.48
CA LEU A 58 15.18 12.47 -8.93
C LEU A 58 14.33 12.91 -10.14
N GLY A 59 13.40 12.06 -10.62
CA GLY A 59 12.55 12.35 -11.76
C GLY A 59 13.21 12.11 -13.12
N LYS A 60 14.42 11.52 -13.17
CA LYS A 60 15.06 11.16 -14.43
C LYS A 60 14.42 9.89 -14.98
N GLN A 61 14.06 9.91 -16.25
CA GLN A 61 13.58 8.71 -16.95
C GLN A 61 14.72 7.69 -17.07
N ILE A 62 14.50 6.49 -16.51
CA ILE A 62 15.47 5.38 -16.52
C ILE A 62 14.97 4.15 -17.29
N GLY A 63 13.69 4.12 -17.67
CA GLY A 63 13.14 3.06 -18.51
C GLY A 63 11.84 3.49 -19.19
N LYS A 64 11.56 2.94 -20.37
CA LYS A 64 10.28 3.13 -21.06
C LYS A 64 9.95 1.90 -21.89
N MET A 65 8.74 1.39 -21.71
CA MET A 65 8.17 0.31 -22.50
C MET A 65 6.93 0.80 -23.23
N MET A 66 6.83 0.46 -24.51
CA MET A 66 5.66 0.77 -25.34
C MET A 66 4.78 -0.48 -25.43
N LEU A 67 3.54 -0.36 -24.97
CA LEU A 67 2.56 -1.43 -25.10
C LEU A 67 1.75 -1.24 -26.38
N THR A 68 1.38 -2.36 -27.03
CA THR A 68 0.60 -2.33 -28.27
C THR A 68 -0.91 -2.26 -28.02
N VAL A 69 -1.34 -2.61 -26.81
CA VAL A 69 -2.72 -2.57 -26.33
C VAL A 69 -2.74 -2.06 -24.89
N PRO A 70 -3.91 -1.68 -24.34
CA PRO A 70 -4.00 -1.29 -22.95
C PRO A 70 -3.63 -2.44 -22.00
N TYR A 71 -2.79 -2.15 -21.01
CA TYR A 71 -2.59 -3.02 -19.84
C TYR A 71 -2.92 -2.26 -18.56
N LYS A 72 -3.35 -3.03 -17.57
CA LYS A 72 -3.40 -2.61 -16.19
C LYS A 72 -2.19 -3.18 -15.46
N VAL A 73 -1.41 -2.29 -14.85
CA VAL A 73 -0.30 -2.67 -13.95
C VAL A 73 -0.92 -3.02 -12.60
N GLN A 74 -0.67 -4.23 -12.10
CA GLN A 74 -1.23 -4.65 -10.80
C GLN A 74 -0.45 -4.03 -9.64
N THR A 75 0.87 -4.21 -9.62
CA THR A 75 1.75 -3.65 -8.59
C THR A 75 3.17 -3.48 -9.13
N VAL A 76 3.92 -2.53 -8.55
CA VAL A 76 5.35 -2.34 -8.79
C VAL A 76 6.18 -2.50 -7.52
N GLN A 77 5.55 -2.92 -6.40
CA GLN A 77 6.23 -3.09 -5.11
C GLN A 77 7.50 -3.93 -5.22
N ASN A 78 7.40 -5.05 -5.94
CA ASN A 78 8.55 -5.85 -6.34
C ASN A 78 8.94 -5.50 -7.80
N PRO A 79 9.93 -4.63 -8.03
CA PRO A 79 10.30 -4.24 -9.38
C PRO A 79 10.98 -5.38 -10.16
N LEU A 80 11.37 -6.49 -9.53
CA LEU A 80 11.98 -7.63 -10.22
C LEU A 80 10.97 -8.41 -11.08
N SER A 81 9.69 -8.31 -10.75
CA SER A 81 8.60 -8.90 -11.54
C SER A 81 7.35 -8.04 -11.37
N VAL A 82 7.08 -7.22 -12.38
CA VAL A 82 5.92 -6.33 -12.42
C VAL A 82 4.82 -6.99 -13.26
N PRO A 83 3.71 -7.43 -12.63
CA PRO A 83 2.57 -8.03 -13.32
C PRO A 83 1.72 -6.99 -14.07
N LEU A 84 1.49 -7.21 -15.37
CA LEU A 84 0.59 -6.43 -16.22
C LEU A 84 -0.47 -7.34 -16.85
N PHE A 85 -1.74 -6.99 -16.69
CA PHE A 85 -2.85 -7.71 -17.31
C PHE A 85 -3.47 -6.90 -18.46
N SER A 86 -3.80 -7.54 -19.57
CA SER A 86 -4.62 -6.95 -20.62
C SER A 86 -5.91 -7.74 -20.83
N GLU A 87 -7.04 -7.13 -20.50
CA GLU A 87 -8.37 -7.64 -20.81
C GLU A 87 -8.57 -7.76 -22.34
N ASN A 88 -8.08 -6.79 -23.12
CA ASN A 88 -8.25 -6.80 -24.58
C ASN A 88 -7.41 -7.89 -25.26
N ALA A 89 -6.15 -8.05 -24.85
CA ALA A 89 -5.30 -9.09 -25.41
C ALA A 89 -5.50 -10.46 -24.77
N GLN A 90 -6.28 -10.57 -23.68
CA GLN A 90 -6.50 -11.80 -22.93
C GLN A 90 -5.18 -12.48 -22.55
N GLU A 91 -4.28 -11.71 -21.94
CA GLU A 91 -2.96 -12.19 -21.52
C GLU A 91 -2.43 -11.45 -20.30
N MET A 92 -1.47 -12.10 -19.64
CA MET A 92 -0.65 -11.54 -18.58
C MET A 92 0.79 -11.39 -19.06
N LYS A 93 1.42 -10.26 -18.76
CA LYS A 93 2.85 -10.01 -18.94
C LYS A 93 3.52 -9.77 -17.61
N PHE A 94 4.76 -10.21 -17.48
CA PHE A 94 5.65 -9.87 -16.38
C PHE A 94 6.88 -9.18 -16.97
N VAL A 95 7.27 -8.06 -16.35
CA VAL A 95 8.46 -7.32 -16.76
C VAL A 95 9.43 -7.16 -15.60
N ASP A 96 10.72 -7.08 -15.92
CA ASP A 96 11.77 -6.84 -14.93
C ASP A 96 11.89 -5.35 -14.53
N GLN A 97 12.87 -5.07 -13.67
CA GLN A 97 13.17 -3.73 -13.18
C GLN A 97 13.60 -2.73 -14.26
N ASN A 98 14.05 -3.24 -15.41
CA ASN A 98 14.45 -2.47 -16.59
C ASN A 98 13.30 -2.34 -17.61
N LEU A 99 12.10 -2.85 -17.27
CA LEU A 99 10.92 -2.94 -18.13
C LEU A 99 11.09 -3.87 -19.34
N ASN A 100 11.97 -4.87 -19.25
CA ASN A 100 12.03 -5.94 -20.25
C ASN A 100 10.98 -7.00 -19.93
N GLU A 101 10.28 -7.51 -20.94
CA GLU A 101 9.38 -8.65 -20.78
C GLU A 101 10.19 -9.91 -20.41
N ILE A 102 9.88 -10.49 -19.25
CA ILE A 102 10.51 -11.73 -18.77
C ILE A 102 9.59 -12.95 -18.91
N GLN A 103 8.28 -12.73 -18.95
CA GLN A 103 7.31 -13.81 -19.08
C GLN A 103 5.99 -13.29 -19.66
N ARG A 104 5.31 -14.18 -20.40
CA ARG A 104 3.96 -13.96 -20.93
C ARG A 104 3.12 -15.21 -20.71
N VAL A 105 1.87 -15.01 -20.32
CA VAL A 105 0.88 -16.07 -20.16
C VAL A 105 -0.32 -15.71 -21.02
N ASP A 106 -0.54 -16.47 -22.09
CA ASP A 106 -1.71 -16.33 -22.96
C ASP A 106 -2.90 -17.08 -22.36
N PHE A 107 -4.05 -16.42 -22.27
CA PHE A 107 -5.30 -17.01 -21.79
C PHE A 107 -6.22 -17.48 -22.92
N LYS A 108 -5.95 -17.06 -24.15
CA LYS A 108 -6.74 -17.47 -25.32
C LYS A 108 -6.74 -18.98 -25.43
N GLN A 109 -7.88 -19.53 -25.83
CA GLN A 109 -8.10 -20.97 -26.03
C GLN A 109 -8.04 -21.82 -24.73
N LYS A 110 -7.45 -21.32 -23.63
CA LYS A 110 -7.39 -21.99 -22.33
C LYS A 110 -8.60 -21.68 -21.45
N PHE A 111 -9.08 -20.44 -21.51
CA PHE A 111 -10.19 -19.94 -20.69
C PHE A 111 -11.25 -19.25 -21.54
N GLY A 112 -12.38 -18.89 -20.91
CA GLY A 112 -13.33 -17.97 -21.49
C GLY A 112 -12.78 -16.53 -21.51
N PHE A 113 -13.68 -15.55 -21.39
CA PHE A 113 -13.29 -14.15 -21.27
C PHE A 113 -12.84 -13.84 -19.85
N ILE A 114 -11.54 -13.66 -19.65
CA ILE A 114 -10.96 -13.23 -18.38
C ILE A 114 -11.20 -11.73 -18.21
N LYS A 115 -12.02 -11.38 -17.21
CA LYS A 115 -12.34 -10.00 -16.87
C LYS A 115 -11.25 -9.33 -16.05
N MET A 116 -10.61 -10.08 -15.16
CA MET A 116 -9.53 -9.61 -14.32
C MET A 116 -8.59 -10.78 -13.99
N ALA A 117 -7.30 -10.49 -13.93
CA ALA A 117 -6.30 -11.42 -13.41
C ALA A 117 -5.59 -10.75 -12.23
N TYR A 118 -5.26 -11.55 -11.21
CA TYR A 118 -4.43 -11.17 -10.07
C TYR A 118 -3.27 -12.16 -9.95
N ALA A 119 -2.04 -11.65 -9.89
CA ALA A 119 -0.85 -12.46 -9.66
C ALA A 119 -0.57 -12.51 -8.16
N GLU A 120 -0.77 -13.69 -7.57
CA GLU A 120 -0.49 -13.92 -6.15
C GLU A 120 1.03 -14.06 -5.92
N ASP A 121 1.70 -14.79 -6.81
CA ASP A 121 3.14 -15.02 -6.77
C ASP A 121 3.72 -15.20 -8.18
N LEU A 122 4.94 -15.77 -8.27
CA LEU A 122 5.66 -16.00 -9.53
C LEU A 122 5.23 -17.28 -10.29
N GLN A 123 4.18 -17.97 -9.85
CA GLN A 123 3.72 -19.24 -10.44
C GLN A 123 2.20 -19.35 -10.56
N GLN A 124 1.45 -18.56 -9.79
CA GLN A 124 0.00 -18.65 -9.68
C GLN A 124 -0.71 -17.34 -10.04
N LEU A 125 -1.83 -17.50 -10.73
CA LEU A 125 -2.76 -16.43 -11.07
C LEU A 125 -4.15 -16.79 -10.55
N TRP A 126 -4.86 -15.80 -10.07
CA TRP A 126 -6.30 -15.83 -9.90
C TRP A 126 -6.95 -15.16 -11.11
N LEU A 127 -7.80 -15.89 -11.83
CA LEU A 127 -8.46 -15.44 -13.05
C LEU A 127 -9.96 -15.37 -12.80
N LEU A 128 -10.54 -14.20 -13.05
CA LEU A 128 -11.98 -13.99 -13.03
C LEU A 128 -12.53 -14.22 -14.43
N ASP A 129 -13.05 -15.42 -14.71
CA ASP A 129 -13.64 -15.78 -15.99
C ASP A 129 -15.14 -15.40 -16.01
N GLU A 130 -15.46 -14.37 -16.80
CA GLU A 130 -16.81 -13.84 -16.92
C GLU A 130 -17.71 -14.72 -17.80
N SER A 131 -17.12 -15.49 -18.73
CA SER A 131 -17.87 -16.38 -19.63
C SER A 131 -18.31 -17.65 -18.90
N SER A 132 -17.41 -18.25 -18.13
CA SER A 132 -17.72 -19.46 -17.36
C SER A 132 -18.24 -19.20 -15.94
N LYS A 133 -18.33 -17.92 -15.55
CA LYS A 133 -18.80 -17.48 -14.23
C LYS A 133 -18.03 -18.17 -13.11
N ARG A 134 -16.70 -18.05 -13.19
CA ARG A 134 -15.76 -18.75 -12.30
C ARG A 134 -14.60 -17.88 -11.85
N LEU A 135 -14.18 -18.08 -10.61
CA LEU A 135 -12.86 -17.68 -10.13
C LEU A 135 -11.94 -18.90 -10.22
N ILE A 136 -10.88 -18.79 -11.02
CA ILE A 136 -9.96 -19.88 -11.33
C ILE A 136 -8.61 -19.59 -10.71
N GLN A 137 -8.08 -20.52 -9.92
CA GLN A 137 -6.69 -20.50 -9.48
C GLN A 137 -5.86 -21.32 -10.47
N TYR A 138 -4.96 -20.65 -11.19
CA TYR A 138 -4.20 -21.22 -12.29
C TYR A 138 -2.70 -21.19 -12.00
N ASN A 139 -2.04 -22.34 -12.10
CA ASN A 139 -0.58 -22.40 -12.10
C ASN A 139 -0.09 -22.26 -13.55
N PHE A 140 0.49 -21.11 -13.87
CA PHE A 140 0.95 -20.82 -15.23
C PHE A 140 2.34 -21.39 -15.54
N ARG A 141 3.06 -21.91 -14.53
CA ARG A 141 4.33 -22.61 -14.73
C ARG A 141 4.11 -24.03 -15.23
N ASN A 142 3.14 -24.73 -14.66
CA ASN A 142 2.79 -26.12 -14.97
C ASN A 142 1.59 -26.22 -15.92
N GLU A 143 1.03 -25.07 -16.30
CA GLU A 143 -0.14 -24.93 -17.16
C GLU A 143 -1.40 -25.68 -16.68
N ASN A 144 -1.63 -25.77 -15.38
CA ASN A 144 -2.79 -26.48 -14.81
C ASN A 144 -3.65 -25.61 -13.90
N THR A 145 -4.96 -25.87 -13.91
CA THR A 145 -5.91 -25.30 -12.95
C THR A 145 -5.76 -26.01 -11.61
N ILE A 146 -5.46 -25.25 -10.56
CA ILE A 146 -5.37 -25.75 -9.18
C ILE A 146 -6.78 -25.90 -8.61
N ASN A 147 -7.57 -24.82 -8.66
CA ASN A 147 -8.92 -24.75 -8.14
C ASN A 147 -9.83 -23.94 -9.06
N SER A 148 -11.13 -24.20 -9.00
CA SER A 148 -12.15 -23.42 -9.74
C SER A 148 -13.41 -23.30 -8.90
N TYR A 149 -13.79 -22.07 -8.58
CA TYR A 149 -14.94 -21.75 -7.73
C TYR A 149 -16.04 -21.09 -8.57
N PRO A 150 -17.32 -21.50 -8.42
CA PRO A 150 -18.44 -20.78 -9.02
C PRO A 150 -18.47 -19.32 -8.57
N PHE A 151 -18.72 -18.41 -9.51
CA PHE A 151 -18.78 -16.98 -9.29
C PHE A 151 -19.87 -16.35 -10.15
N ASP A 152 -21.03 -16.09 -9.56
CA ASP A 152 -22.21 -15.60 -10.27
C ASP A 152 -22.47 -14.10 -10.07
N ALA A 153 -21.42 -13.29 -9.86
CA ALA A 153 -21.58 -11.84 -9.85
C ALA A 153 -21.05 -11.23 -11.14
N CYS A 154 -21.76 -10.23 -11.66
CA CYS A 154 -21.31 -9.39 -12.77
C CYS A 154 -20.89 -8.04 -12.20
N PHE A 155 -19.68 -7.60 -12.53
CA PHE A 155 -19.15 -6.32 -12.07
C PHE A 155 -18.79 -5.46 -13.29
N ASP A 156 -19.75 -4.64 -13.74
CA ASP A 156 -19.58 -3.79 -14.93
C ASP A 156 -18.45 -2.75 -14.76
N ASP A 157 -18.20 -2.31 -13.52
CA ASP A 157 -17.21 -1.30 -13.15
C ASP A 157 -16.07 -1.87 -12.29
N LEU A 158 -15.67 -3.12 -12.53
CA LEU A 158 -14.55 -3.75 -11.82
C LEU A 158 -13.24 -2.98 -12.08
N THR A 159 -12.63 -2.47 -11.02
CA THR A 159 -11.35 -1.76 -11.11
C THR A 159 -10.21 -2.58 -10.56
N ASP A 160 -10.42 -3.49 -9.61
CA ASP A 160 -9.37 -4.40 -9.12
C ASP A 160 -9.87 -5.69 -8.48
N LEU A 161 -8.97 -6.68 -8.42
CA LEU A 161 -9.13 -7.98 -7.79
C LEU A 161 -7.87 -8.28 -6.95
N LEU A 162 -8.08 -8.74 -5.73
CA LEU A 162 -7.02 -9.27 -4.86
C LEU A 162 -7.56 -10.55 -4.22
N VAL A 163 -6.72 -11.58 -4.12
CA VAL A 163 -7.03 -12.78 -3.34
C VAL A 163 -5.97 -12.93 -2.27
N TYR A 164 -6.40 -13.03 -1.01
CA TYR A 164 -5.52 -13.18 0.14
C TYR A 164 -6.22 -13.92 1.27
N GLU A 165 -5.54 -14.85 1.93
CA GLU A 165 -6.10 -15.66 3.04
C GLU A 165 -7.50 -16.25 2.75
N ASN A 166 -7.67 -16.87 1.58
CA ASN A 166 -8.95 -17.46 1.15
C ASN A 166 -10.13 -16.46 1.10
N LYS A 167 -9.83 -15.17 0.99
CA LYS A 167 -10.81 -14.10 0.77
C LYS A 167 -10.58 -13.47 -0.59
N VAL A 168 -11.68 -13.14 -1.25
CA VAL A 168 -11.71 -12.49 -2.56
C VAL A 168 -12.12 -11.05 -2.35
N TYR A 169 -11.22 -10.14 -2.66
CA TYR A 169 -11.42 -8.70 -2.57
C TYR A 169 -11.73 -8.16 -3.96
N ILE A 170 -12.88 -7.52 -4.07
CA ILE A 170 -13.40 -6.94 -5.30
C ILE A 170 -13.46 -5.43 -5.12
N LEU A 171 -12.81 -4.72 -6.03
CA LEU A 171 -12.88 -3.26 -6.09
C LEU A 171 -13.63 -2.85 -7.34
N THR A 172 -14.59 -1.95 -7.15
CA THR A 172 -15.22 -1.22 -8.24
C THR A 172 -15.01 0.28 -8.03
N LYS A 173 -15.43 1.11 -8.98
CA LYS A 173 -15.40 2.56 -8.79
C LYS A 173 -16.20 3.03 -7.56
N LYS A 174 -17.25 2.29 -7.16
CA LYS A 174 -18.24 2.73 -6.17
C LYS A 174 -18.25 1.92 -4.88
N HIS A 175 -17.66 0.74 -4.89
CA HIS A 175 -17.75 -0.20 -3.77
C HIS A 175 -16.48 -1.02 -3.64
N ILE A 176 -16.14 -1.32 -2.39
CA ILE A 176 -15.31 -2.46 -2.02
C ILE A 176 -16.22 -3.59 -1.52
N ARG A 177 -15.93 -4.82 -1.94
CA ARG A 177 -16.61 -6.01 -1.46
C ARG A 177 -15.60 -7.10 -1.13
N VAL A 178 -15.86 -7.84 -0.06
CA VAL A 178 -15.03 -8.97 0.37
C VAL A 178 -15.91 -10.20 0.44
N TYR A 179 -15.43 -11.29 -0.15
CA TYR A 179 -16.13 -12.56 -0.22
C TYR A 179 -15.26 -13.71 0.26
N THR A 180 -15.89 -14.82 0.64
CA THR A 180 -15.21 -16.13 0.73
C THR A 180 -14.88 -16.65 -0.68
N LEU A 181 -14.05 -17.69 -0.81
CA LEU A 181 -13.83 -18.39 -2.09
C LEU A 181 -15.12 -19.01 -2.68
N LYS A 182 -16.14 -19.24 -1.85
CA LYS A 182 -17.48 -19.68 -2.30
C LYS A 182 -18.40 -18.52 -2.69
N PHE A 183 -17.86 -17.30 -2.73
CA PHE A 183 -18.57 -16.06 -3.02
C PHE A 183 -19.69 -15.69 -2.04
N GLU A 184 -19.57 -16.12 -0.79
CA GLU A 184 -20.40 -15.61 0.29
C GLU A 184 -19.87 -14.23 0.71
N LYS A 185 -20.73 -13.21 0.73
CA LYS A 185 -20.34 -11.84 1.04
C LYS A 185 -20.03 -11.69 2.53
N ILE A 186 -18.81 -11.23 2.85
CA ILE A 186 -18.33 -10.97 4.21
C ILE A 186 -18.46 -9.49 4.55
N PHE A 187 -18.10 -8.62 3.60
CA PHE A 187 -18.06 -7.17 3.83
C PHE A 187 -18.41 -6.41 2.55
N GLU A 188 -19.03 -5.25 2.71
CA GLU A 188 -19.30 -4.30 1.65
C GLU A 188 -19.30 -2.87 2.21
N ALA A 189 -18.67 -1.95 1.49
CA ALA A 189 -18.72 -0.53 1.78
C ALA A 189 -18.71 0.28 0.49
N GLU A 190 -19.43 1.41 0.51
CA GLU A 190 -19.40 2.40 -0.56
C GLU A 190 -18.10 3.21 -0.51
N ILE A 191 -17.62 3.58 -1.70
CA ILE A 191 -16.44 4.41 -1.90
C ILE A 191 -16.59 5.26 -3.14
N GLU A 192 -15.71 6.25 -3.28
CA GLU A 192 -15.62 7.06 -4.48
C GLU A 192 -14.32 6.77 -5.24
N ASN A 193 -14.47 6.46 -6.52
CA ASN A 193 -13.37 6.27 -7.47
C ASN A 193 -12.31 5.24 -7.02
N GLY A 194 -12.76 4.06 -6.58
CA GLY A 194 -11.87 2.94 -6.25
C GLY A 194 -10.98 2.54 -7.43
N LYS A 195 -9.66 2.48 -7.22
CA LYS A 195 -8.67 2.33 -8.29
C LYS A 195 -7.89 1.02 -8.22
N ARG A 196 -7.27 0.73 -7.08
CA ARG A 196 -6.52 -0.51 -6.86
C ARG A 196 -6.43 -0.91 -5.40
N PHE A 197 -6.16 -2.18 -5.17
CA PHE A 197 -5.67 -2.69 -3.89
C PHE A 197 -4.15 -2.61 -3.82
N ARG A 198 -3.63 -2.55 -2.60
CA ARG A 198 -2.22 -2.72 -2.28
C ARG A 198 -2.10 -3.56 -1.02
N ARG A 199 -1.34 -4.65 -1.08
CA ARG A 199 -1.07 -5.49 0.09
C ARG A 199 0.23 -5.04 0.73
N GLU A 200 0.20 -4.81 2.04
CA GLU A 200 1.37 -4.51 2.86
C GLU A 200 1.40 -5.47 4.05
N ASN A 201 2.07 -6.60 3.86
CA ASN A 201 1.96 -7.76 4.75
C ASN A 201 0.47 -8.07 4.98
N GLU A 202 0.04 -8.21 6.22
CA GLU A 202 -1.34 -8.53 6.59
C GLU A 202 -2.35 -7.41 6.28
N PHE A 203 -1.89 -6.21 5.92
CA PHE A 203 -2.79 -5.10 5.63
C PHE A 203 -3.18 -5.04 4.17
N ILE A 204 -4.47 -4.82 3.94
CA ILE A 204 -5.00 -4.52 2.62
C ILE A 204 -5.36 -3.06 2.60
N LEU A 205 -4.69 -2.33 1.73
CA LEU A 205 -4.96 -0.94 1.44
C LEU A 205 -5.79 -0.87 0.16
N MET A 206 -6.67 0.10 0.11
CA MET A 206 -7.45 0.45 -1.06
C MET A 206 -7.12 1.89 -1.43
N ILE A 207 -6.71 2.07 -2.66
CA ILE A 207 -6.29 3.34 -3.24
C ILE A 207 -7.42 3.84 -4.12
N THR A 208 -7.88 5.06 -3.88
CA THR A 208 -8.80 5.78 -4.76
C THR A 208 -8.04 6.82 -5.58
N ASN A 209 -8.74 7.73 -6.26
CA ASN A 209 -8.06 8.83 -6.95
C ASN A 209 -7.32 9.77 -5.99
N ASN A 210 -7.85 9.99 -4.79
CA ASN A 210 -7.43 11.07 -3.90
C ASN A 210 -7.26 10.64 -2.42
N SER A 211 -7.54 9.38 -2.10
CA SER A 211 -7.50 8.86 -0.74
C SER A 211 -6.92 7.45 -0.69
N ILE A 212 -6.44 7.08 0.49
CA ILE A 212 -6.02 5.71 0.79
C ILE A 212 -6.75 5.25 2.04
N PHE A 213 -7.39 4.09 1.94
CA PHE A 213 -8.11 3.45 3.03
C PHE A 213 -7.39 2.16 3.42
N LYS A 214 -7.37 1.86 4.71
CA LYS A 214 -6.95 0.58 5.28
C LYS A 214 -8.19 -0.23 5.59
N TYR A 215 -8.26 -1.46 5.06
CA TYR A 215 -9.30 -2.40 5.44
C TYR A 215 -8.99 -2.98 6.83
N VAL A 216 -9.96 -2.88 7.74
CA VAL A 216 -9.94 -3.57 9.02
C VAL A 216 -10.96 -4.71 8.92
N PRO A 217 -10.51 -5.98 8.98
CA PRO A 217 -11.38 -7.14 8.82
C PRO A 217 -12.64 -7.06 9.69
N GLU A 218 -13.80 -7.28 9.06
CA GLU A 218 -15.11 -7.36 9.70
C GLU A 218 -15.56 -6.10 10.47
N LYS A 219 -14.83 -4.99 10.35
CA LYS A 219 -15.15 -3.73 11.03
C LYS A 219 -15.47 -2.63 10.04
N GLU A 220 -14.45 -2.03 9.45
CA GLU A 220 -14.60 -0.81 8.67
C GLU A 220 -13.41 -0.55 7.72
N MET A 221 -13.56 0.46 6.87
CA MET A 221 -12.49 1.05 6.09
C MET A 221 -12.00 2.32 6.80
N VAL A 222 -10.75 2.31 7.30
CA VAL A 222 -10.16 3.47 7.96
C VAL A 222 -9.40 4.30 6.94
N LYS A 223 -9.78 5.57 6.74
CA LYS A 223 -9.04 6.49 5.87
C LYS A 223 -7.70 6.86 6.53
N ILE A 224 -6.58 6.59 5.84
CA ILE A 224 -5.22 6.85 6.36
C ILE A 224 -4.51 7.99 5.63
N PHE A 225 -5.01 8.38 4.45
CA PHE A 225 -4.51 9.50 3.66
C PHE A 225 -5.64 10.08 2.80
N GLU A 226 -5.66 11.41 2.64
CA GLU A 226 -6.60 12.13 1.78
C GLU A 226 -6.00 13.49 1.39
N ASP A 227 -6.07 13.82 0.10
CA ASP A 227 -6.01 15.20 -0.39
C ASP A 227 -7.15 15.38 -1.42
N PRO A 228 -8.21 16.13 -1.10
CA PRO A 228 -9.33 16.35 -2.01
C PRO A 228 -8.96 16.94 -3.37
N GLU A 229 -7.83 17.65 -3.46
CA GLU A 229 -7.34 18.27 -4.70
C GLU A 229 -6.40 17.35 -5.50
N ALA A 230 -6.03 16.19 -4.96
CA ALA A 230 -5.22 15.20 -5.65
C ALA A 230 -6.01 14.50 -6.76
N GLN A 231 -5.34 14.33 -7.91
CA GLN A 231 -5.87 13.62 -9.07
C GLN A 231 -5.51 12.14 -9.04
N ILE A 232 -4.30 11.84 -8.54
CA ILE A 232 -3.79 10.48 -8.40
C ILE A 232 -3.06 10.42 -7.07
N VAL A 233 -3.35 9.40 -6.27
CA VAL A 233 -2.56 9.05 -5.09
C VAL A 233 -1.96 7.66 -5.25
N ASP A 234 -0.80 7.47 -4.62
CA ASP A 234 -0.22 6.17 -4.36
C ASP A 234 0.57 6.18 -3.05
N LYS A 235 1.04 5.01 -2.64
CA LYS A 235 1.90 4.84 -1.48
C LYS A 235 3.00 3.86 -1.82
N ASN A 236 4.20 4.05 -1.26
CA ASN A 236 5.17 2.97 -1.07
C ASN A 236 5.38 2.67 0.43
N THR A 237 6.30 1.78 0.79
CA THR A 237 6.55 1.46 2.20
C THR A 237 6.93 2.68 3.07
N LEU A 238 7.56 3.71 2.49
CA LEU A 238 8.13 4.84 3.22
C LEU A 238 7.34 6.15 3.06
N SER A 239 6.48 6.28 2.05
CA SER A 239 5.90 7.57 1.69
C SER A 239 4.56 7.46 0.96
N TYR A 240 3.75 8.52 1.08
CA TYR A 240 2.62 8.78 0.21
C TYR A 240 3.05 9.66 -0.96
N PHE A 241 2.43 9.45 -2.10
CA PHE A 241 2.66 10.18 -3.34
C PHE A 241 1.33 10.70 -3.86
N GLU A 242 1.29 11.93 -4.32
CA GLU A 242 0.11 12.47 -4.99
C GLU A 242 0.47 13.34 -6.18
N ILE A 243 -0.36 13.31 -7.22
CA ILE A 243 -0.29 14.22 -8.35
C ILE A 243 -1.43 15.22 -8.21
N LYS A 244 -1.08 16.51 -8.14
CA LYS A 244 -2.01 17.62 -8.01
C LYS A 244 -1.49 18.80 -8.81
N VAL A 245 -2.35 19.38 -9.64
CA VAL A 245 -1.99 20.50 -10.55
C VAL A 245 -0.72 20.17 -11.37
N ASN A 246 -0.63 18.94 -11.90
CA ASN A 246 0.51 18.47 -12.69
C ASN A 246 1.86 18.41 -11.95
N ASN A 247 1.87 18.52 -10.62
CA ASN A 247 3.07 18.36 -9.79
C ASN A 247 2.96 17.09 -8.96
N LEU A 248 4.09 16.44 -8.69
CA LEU A 248 4.16 15.33 -7.74
C LEU A 248 4.57 15.83 -6.35
N TYR A 249 3.84 15.42 -5.34
CA TYR A 249 4.18 15.64 -3.94
C TYR A 249 4.49 14.31 -3.25
N LEU A 250 5.42 14.37 -2.29
CA LEU A 250 5.93 13.23 -1.54
C LEU A 250 5.81 13.52 -0.05
N TYR A 251 5.14 12.65 0.69
CA TYR A 251 4.97 12.75 2.14
C TYR A 251 5.65 11.57 2.83
N ASN A 252 6.77 11.83 3.48
CA ASN A 252 7.51 10.79 4.21
C ASN A 252 6.76 10.40 5.51
N LEU A 253 6.56 9.10 5.70
CA LEU A 253 5.86 8.53 6.85
C LEU A 253 6.63 8.66 8.16
N GLU A 254 7.96 8.69 8.13
CA GLU A 254 8.80 8.81 9.32
C GLU A 254 8.68 10.20 9.96
N LYS A 255 8.69 11.26 9.13
CA LYS A 255 8.60 12.65 9.59
C LYS A 255 7.21 13.04 10.09
N ASN A 256 6.16 12.40 9.57
CA ASN A 256 4.78 12.69 9.98
C ASN A 256 4.40 12.11 11.37
N LYS A 257 5.26 11.30 12.00
CA LYS A 257 5.09 10.91 13.41
C LYS A 257 5.46 12.04 14.38
N GLU A 258 6.28 13.00 13.96
CA GLU A 258 6.78 14.08 14.83
C GLU A 258 5.86 15.31 14.82
N THR A 259 5.02 15.50 13.80
CA THR A 259 4.20 16.73 13.64
C THR A 259 2.81 16.68 14.30
N LYS A 260 2.49 15.65 15.09
CA LYS A 260 1.25 15.57 15.89
C LYS A 260 1.53 15.55 17.38
N GLN A 261 2.13 16.62 17.89
CA GLN A 261 1.95 17.06 19.27
C GLN A 261 1.42 18.50 19.23
N PRO A 262 0.19 18.76 19.70
CA PRO A 262 -0.24 20.14 19.94
C PRO A 262 0.66 20.75 21.01
N ALA A 263 1.30 21.87 20.68
CA ALA A 263 1.97 22.71 21.67
C ALA A 263 0.89 23.30 22.60
N GLU A 264 0.77 22.73 23.79
CA GLU A 264 0.07 23.36 24.90
C GLU A 264 0.97 24.47 25.46
N PRO A 265 0.49 25.72 25.64
CA PRO A 265 1.30 26.77 26.22
C PRO A 265 1.40 26.61 27.74
N ASP A 266 2.62 26.42 28.24
CA ASP A 266 2.95 26.40 29.66
C ASP A 266 2.47 27.66 30.41
N PRO A 267 1.87 27.54 31.61
CA PRO A 267 1.53 28.69 32.44
C PRO A 267 2.72 29.15 33.29
N LYS A 268 2.90 30.48 33.40
CA LYS A 268 3.86 31.11 34.32
C LYS A 268 3.48 30.88 35.79
N ILE A 269 4.51 30.75 36.63
CA ILE A 269 4.49 30.34 38.04
C ILE A 269 4.54 31.55 39.02
N LYS A 270 3.80 31.39 40.15
CA LYS A 270 3.94 31.91 41.55
C LYS A 270 3.62 33.37 41.94
N ASP A 271 2.75 33.51 42.96
CA ASP A 271 3.08 33.80 44.38
C ASP A 271 1.96 33.23 45.30
N THR A 272 2.20 32.34 46.30
CA THR A 272 2.47 32.55 47.76
C THR A 272 1.23 33.14 48.49
N GLU A 273 0.59 32.64 49.57
CA GLU A 273 0.93 31.83 50.77
C GLU A 273 -0.39 31.49 51.55
N GLN A 274 -0.39 30.40 52.37
CA GLN A 274 -1.19 30.07 53.59
C GLN A 274 -2.75 30.25 53.62
N ASP A 275 -3.61 29.37 54.17
CA ASP A 275 -3.56 28.65 55.45
C ASP A 275 -4.64 27.51 55.56
N VAL A 276 -4.29 26.44 56.30
CA VAL A 276 -5.05 25.50 57.19
C VAL A 276 -6.58 25.31 57.04
N GLU A 277 -7.08 24.05 56.88
CA GLU A 277 -7.66 23.21 57.96
C GLU A 277 -8.18 21.81 57.50
N ARG A 278 -8.19 20.88 58.46
CA ARG A 278 -8.48 19.43 58.45
C ARG A 278 -9.88 19.01 57.98
N SER A 279 -10.03 17.81 57.41
CA SER A 279 -10.59 16.64 58.11
C SER A 279 -10.66 15.36 57.26
N THR A 280 -10.53 14.25 57.97
CA THR A 280 -10.51 12.84 57.59
C THR A 280 -11.89 12.27 57.22
N GLY A 281 -11.95 11.26 56.34
CA GLY A 281 -12.87 10.14 56.54
C GLY A 281 -13.47 9.43 55.32
N LYS A 282 -13.05 8.17 55.16
CA LYS A 282 -13.79 6.98 54.67
C LYS A 282 -13.97 6.71 53.16
N ALA A 283 -13.51 5.50 52.84
CA ALA A 283 -13.71 4.73 51.63
C ALA A 283 -15.16 4.30 51.41
N ILE A 284 -15.57 4.29 50.14
CA ILE A 284 -16.66 3.50 49.58
C ILE A 284 -16.20 3.06 48.18
N GLU A 285 -15.99 1.75 47.99
CA GLU A 285 -15.97 1.11 46.65
C GLU A 285 -17.39 1.09 46.07
N PRO A 286 -17.52 1.09 44.73
CA PRO A 286 -18.17 -0.08 44.15
C PRO A 286 -17.48 -0.61 42.88
N ASP A 287 -17.35 -1.94 42.86
CA ASP A 287 -17.50 -2.87 41.74
C ASP A 287 -17.57 -2.30 40.32
N SER A 288 -16.55 -2.62 39.51
CA SER A 288 -16.73 -2.83 38.07
C SER A 288 -15.88 -4.01 37.56
N PRO A 289 -16.33 -4.75 36.51
CA PRO A 289 -15.73 -6.01 36.06
C PRO A 289 -14.51 -5.83 35.15
N GLU A 290 -13.76 -4.72 35.28
CA GLU A 290 -12.57 -4.45 34.45
C GLU A 290 -11.26 -4.94 35.09
N GLY A 291 -11.19 -5.03 36.42
CA GLY A 291 -9.98 -5.46 37.14
C GLY A 291 -9.64 -6.96 37.06
N LYS A 292 -10.52 -7.80 36.50
CA LYS A 292 -10.26 -9.25 36.33
C LYS A 292 -9.76 -9.64 34.93
N LEU A 293 -9.83 -8.74 33.94
CA LEU A 293 -9.31 -9.01 32.60
C LEU A 293 -7.81 -8.71 32.50
N GLU A 294 -7.33 -7.68 33.20
CA GLU A 294 -5.91 -7.29 33.14
C GLU A 294 -4.95 -8.28 33.81
N LYS A 295 -5.40 -9.01 34.85
CA LYS A 295 -4.58 -10.06 35.48
C LYS A 295 -4.51 -11.36 34.68
N LYS A 296 -5.47 -11.63 33.79
CA LYS A 296 -5.46 -12.85 32.96
C LYS A 296 -4.68 -12.65 31.66
N THR A 297 -4.50 -11.42 31.20
CA THR A 297 -3.67 -11.10 30.03
C THR A 297 -2.17 -11.11 30.37
N GLN A 298 -1.79 -10.73 31.60
CA GLN A 298 -0.39 -10.74 32.04
C GLN A 298 0.18 -12.13 32.34
N GLU A 299 -0.65 -13.13 32.70
CA GLU A 299 -0.18 -14.52 32.89
C GLU A 299 -0.11 -15.33 31.59
N ILE A 300 -0.80 -14.91 30.52
CA ILE A 300 -0.77 -15.61 29.21
C ILE A 300 0.40 -15.11 28.33
N GLU A 301 0.91 -13.90 28.56
CA GLU A 301 2.11 -13.39 27.88
C GLU A 301 3.44 -13.97 28.41
N SER A 302 3.44 -14.61 29.59
CA SER A 302 4.66 -15.22 30.17
C SER A 302 4.93 -16.67 29.73
N GLU A 303 4.00 -17.33 29.02
CA GLU A 303 4.19 -18.70 28.54
C GLU A 303 3.79 -18.85 27.06
N ASN A 304 4.70 -18.48 26.13
CA ASN A 304 4.72 -19.11 24.82
C ASN A 304 6.14 -19.15 24.19
N PRO A 305 6.60 -20.30 23.65
CA PRO A 305 8.02 -20.61 23.44
C PRO A 305 8.52 -20.31 22.01
N SER A 306 8.32 -19.09 21.50
CA SER A 306 8.74 -18.73 20.14
C SER A 306 10.17 -18.18 20.04
N GLY A 307 10.91 -18.05 21.15
CA GLY A 307 12.30 -17.59 21.16
C GLY A 307 13.37 -18.65 20.85
N SER A 308 13.03 -19.94 20.91
CA SER A 308 14.01 -21.04 20.84
C SER A 308 14.37 -21.47 19.40
N SER A 309 13.50 -21.25 18.42
CA SER A 309 13.70 -21.70 17.03
C SER A 309 14.63 -20.81 16.22
N LEU A 310 14.59 -19.49 16.45
CA LEU A 310 15.49 -18.53 15.77
C LEU A 310 16.93 -18.58 16.32
N GLN A 311 17.10 -18.77 17.62
CA GLN A 311 18.43 -18.95 18.22
C GLN A 311 19.08 -20.27 17.80
N LYS A 312 18.30 -21.34 17.60
CA LYS A 312 18.82 -22.59 17.02
C LYS A 312 19.27 -22.42 15.56
N LEU A 313 18.55 -21.63 14.75
CA LEU A 313 18.94 -21.36 13.37
C LEU A 313 20.22 -20.50 13.26
N ILE A 314 20.43 -19.56 14.18
CA ILE A 314 21.63 -18.71 14.23
C ILE A 314 22.87 -19.50 14.69
N ASN A 315 22.71 -20.45 15.61
CA ASN A 315 23.83 -21.28 16.07
C ASN A 315 24.26 -22.30 15.01
N TYR A 316 23.32 -22.87 14.24
CA TYR A 316 23.64 -23.78 13.14
C TYR A 316 24.37 -23.09 11.97
N SER A 317 24.08 -21.82 11.67
CA SER A 317 24.81 -21.10 10.60
C SER A 317 26.25 -20.74 11.01
N THR A 318 26.48 -20.57 12.31
CA THR A 318 27.81 -20.19 12.84
C THR A 318 28.77 -21.38 12.93
N GLU A 319 28.27 -22.59 13.22
CA GLU A 319 29.10 -23.82 13.21
C GLU A 319 29.50 -24.28 11.80
N VAL A 320 28.66 -24.04 10.78
CA VAL A 320 28.97 -24.43 9.39
C VAL A 320 30.02 -23.51 8.76
N GLN A 321 30.11 -22.24 9.18
CA GLN A 321 31.15 -21.32 8.71
C GLN A 321 32.51 -21.47 9.41
N ALA A 322 32.58 -22.19 10.54
CA ALA A 322 33.83 -22.48 11.22
C ALA A 322 34.50 -23.80 10.78
N ALA A 323 33.81 -24.62 9.98
CA ALA A 323 34.30 -25.91 9.50
C ALA A 323 34.86 -25.89 8.06
N GLU A 324 34.84 -24.74 7.38
CA GLU A 324 35.50 -24.51 6.09
C GLU A 324 36.60 -23.44 6.22
N VAL A 325 37.63 -23.73 7.02
CA VAL A 325 38.98 -23.14 6.93
C VAL A 325 40.01 -24.23 7.18
#